data_AF-A0A7C3XJ54-F1
#
_entry.id   AF-A0A7C3XJ54-F1
#
_cell.length_a   1.000
_cell.length_b   1.000
_cell.length_c   1.000
_cell.angle_alpha   90.00
_cell.angle_beta   90.00
_cell.angle_gamma   90.00
#
_symmetry.space_group_name_H-M   'P 1'
#
loop_
_entity.id
_entity.type
_entity.pdbx_description
1 polymer ?
#
loop_
_entity_poly.entity_id
_entity_poly.type
_entity_poly.pdbx_seq_one_letter_code
_entity_poly.pdbx_strand_id
1 'polypeptide(L)'
;MDDSAPCINPLYYYRVQVGPSTPEYYSEMKGIPNDFLREFVEIVVEYGVKGKFTVIPFPAGLGSIETWLQGYSVSEMREWLDIVRQKLLDYFDITPEMLTHTLALNLETNATIPSAEQEDWHKKQNFETLVPYISRALEILRDARLSPNGVTSPGAFGYTIEGDYARAVLEAEKRVNGRKVAWYFLHTEEESKIVMPKLMYMDRWKGEAVVSMVSCNDDWIWETMTQDVRSRWKEDLISTYADKYISSDGRSGRLVEVLNAGSYVAFHTHWNSLYSNGAKIGLRVMHEVFNRINSLLGERIQWMKFSEVAMLTAAAKSLNFKIVEKEDELALELDSPFPCQNLTISFRYGGKV
;
A
#
# COMPACT_ATOMS: atom_id res chain seq x y z
N MET A 1 4.41 -0.27 -1.34
CA MET A 1 4.92 -0.17 -2.72
C MET A 1 3.75 -0.06 -3.65
N ASP A 2 3.75 0.99 -4.45
CA ASP A 2 2.66 1.34 -5.39
C ASP A 2 3.09 1.16 -6.85
N ASP A 3 2.14 1.17 -7.77
CA ASP A 3 2.28 1.10 -9.23
C ASP A 3 2.89 -0.20 -9.81
N SER A 4 2.94 -1.30 -9.06
CA SER A 4 3.57 -2.51 -9.59
C SER A 4 2.66 -3.26 -10.58
N ALA A 5 3.24 -3.80 -11.65
CA ALA A 5 2.55 -4.62 -12.63
C ALA A 5 3.52 -5.57 -13.37
N PRO A 6 3.05 -6.71 -13.90
CA PRO A 6 3.89 -7.62 -14.67
C PRO A 6 4.42 -6.98 -15.97
N CYS A 7 5.75 -6.85 -16.07
CA CYS A 7 6.51 -6.51 -17.28
C CYS A 7 6.28 -5.11 -17.88
N ILE A 8 5.22 -4.40 -17.51
CA ILE A 8 4.82 -3.09 -18.02
C ILE A 8 5.31 -1.96 -17.11
N ASN A 9 5.62 -0.81 -17.70
CA ASN A 9 5.81 0.45 -16.99
C ASN A 9 4.48 1.26 -17.07
N PRO A 10 3.70 1.38 -15.98
CA PRO A 10 2.41 2.10 -16.03
C PRO A 10 2.55 3.55 -16.48
N LEU A 11 3.63 4.25 -16.09
CA LEU A 11 3.84 5.65 -16.46
C LEU A 11 4.00 5.87 -17.97
N TYR A 12 4.59 4.90 -18.69
CA TYR A 12 4.66 4.94 -20.15
C TYR A 12 3.26 5.03 -20.75
N TYR A 13 2.35 4.17 -20.29
CA TYR A 13 0.99 4.12 -20.81
C TYR A 13 0.13 5.27 -20.28
N TYR A 14 0.38 5.73 -19.07
CA TYR A 14 -0.25 6.93 -18.53
C TYR A 14 0.00 8.13 -19.46
N ARG A 15 1.26 8.34 -19.86
CA ARG A 15 1.62 9.38 -20.83
C ARG A 15 0.94 9.18 -22.18
N VAL A 16 0.94 7.95 -22.69
CA VAL A 16 0.40 7.63 -24.03
C VAL A 16 -1.14 7.75 -24.08
N GLN A 17 -1.84 7.34 -23.03
CA GLN A 17 -3.30 7.20 -23.03
C GLN A 17 -4.02 8.38 -22.36
N VAL A 18 -3.46 8.93 -21.28
CA VAL A 18 -4.08 10.02 -20.51
C VAL A 18 -3.65 11.39 -21.04
N GLY A 19 -2.35 11.60 -21.28
CA GLY A 19 -1.91 12.78 -22.04
C GLY A 19 -0.43 13.20 -21.94
N PRO A 20 0.02 14.05 -22.90
CA PRO A 20 1.41 14.49 -23.03
C PRO A 20 1.83 15.56 -22.01
N SER A 21 0.91 16.08 -21.18
CA SER A 21 1.20 17.00 -20.08
C SER A 21 2.06 16.38 -18.98
N THR A 22 2.15 15.04 -18.97
CA THR A 22 3.07 14.28 -18.13
C THR A 22 4.54 14.54 -18.51
N PRO A 23 5.52 14.21 -17.65
CA PRO A 23 6.93 14.36 -18.00
C PRO A 23 7.37 13.46 -19.18
N GLU A 24 8.27 13.96 -20.03
CA GLU A 24 8.77 13.23 -21.21
C GLU A 24 9.51 11.93 -20.85
N TYR A 25 10.21 11.92 -19.72
CA TYR A 25 10.96 10.75 -19.26
C TYR A 25 10.07 9.55 -18.89
N TYR A 26 8.74 9.72 -18.80
CA TYR A 26 7.81 8.59 -18.62
C TYR A 26 7.76 7.69 -19.86
N SER A 27 8.04 8.24 -21.05
CA SER A 27 8.07 7.46 -22.30
C SER A 27 9.39 6.74 -22.58
N GLU A 28 10.41 6.88 -21.73
CA GLU A 28 11.74 6.27 -21.97
C GLU A 28 11.72 4.73 -21.94
N MET A 29 10.96 4.15 -21.02
CA MET A 29 10.94 2.70 -20.79
C MET A 29 9.51 2.19 -20.83
N LYS A 30 9.19 1.36 -21.83
CA LYS A 30 7.86 0.75 -21.97
C LYS A 30 7.57 -0.35 -20.93
N GLY A 31 8.62 -1.04 -20.47
CA GLY A 31 8.51 -2.17 -19.57
C GLY A 31 9.56 -2.15 -18.45
N ILE A 32 9.29 -2.92 -17.40
CA ILE A 32 10.17 -3.11 -16.24
C ILE A 32 10.49 -4.61 -16.16
N PRO A 33 11.78 -5.01 -16.24
CA PRO A 33 12.17 -6.42 -16.33
C PRO A 33 12.02 -7.15 -14.99
N ASN A 34 11.81 -8.47 -15.04
CA ASN A 34 11.65 -9.27 -13.83
C ASN A 34 12.92 -9.34 -12.96
N ASP A 35 14.10 -9.06 -13.50
CA ASP A 35 15.35 -8.97 -12.72
C ASP A 35 15.25 -7.89 -11.64
N PHE A 36 14.56 -6.79 -11.94
CA PHE A 36 14.28 -5.75 -10.95
C PHE A 36 13.39 -6.25 -9.81
N LEU A 37 12.35 -7.05 -10.13
CA LEU A 37 11.51 -7.68 -9.10
C LEU A 37 12.32 -8.62 -8.21
N ARG A 38 13.29 -9.37 -8.75
CA ARG A 38 14.15 -10.26 -7.96
C ARG A 38 15.00 -9.50 -6.97
N GLU A 39 15.68 -8.44 -7.42
CA GLU A 39 16.48 -7.60 -6.54
C GLU A 39 15.64 -6.96 -5.44
N PHE A 40 14.44 -6.48 -5.78
CA PHE A 40 13.49 -5.97 -4.79
C PHE A 40 13.10 -7.04 -3.75
N VAL A 41 12.78 -8.25 -4.20
CA VAL A 41 12.44 -9.39 -3.34
C VAL A 41 13.60 -9.75 -2.41
N GLU A 42 14.82 -9.80 -2.92
CA GLU A 42 16.02 -10.11 -2.11
C GLU A 42 16.15 -9.13 -0.94
N ILE A 43 16.01 -7.83 -1.21
CA ILE A 43 16.04 -6.78 -0.18
C ILE A 43 14.90 -6.95 0.82
N VAL A 44 13.67 -7.17 0.36
CA VAL A 44 12.52 -7.35 1.26
C VAL A 44 12.72 -8.54 2.20
N VAL A 45 13.20 -9.66 1.66
CA VAL A 45 13.44 -10.89 2.42
C VAL A 45 14.58 -10.69 3.42
N GLU A 46 15.67 -10.05 3.01
CA GLU A 46 16.83 -9.76 3.85
C GLU A 46 16.45 -8.98 5.11
N TYR A 47 15.64 -7.92 4.96
CA TYR A 47 15.26 -7.04 6.07
C TYR A 47 13.93 -7.42 6.73
N GLY A 48 13.23 -8.44 6.23
CA GLY A 48 11.93 -8.84 6.79
C GLY A 48 10.85 -7.76 6.71
N VAL A 49 10.93 -6.88 5.71
CA VAL A 49 10.03 -5.72 5.56
C VAL A 49 8.60 -6.22 5.35
N LYS A 50 7.63 -5.61 6.05
CA LYS A 50 6.21 -5.89 5.84
C LYS A 50 5.40 -4.64 5.54
N GLY A 51 4.26 -4.81 4.88
CA GLY A 51 3.35 -3.69 4.55
C GLY A 51 2.33 -4.08 3.47
N LYS A 52 2.21 -3.23 2.43
CA LYS A 52 1.47 -3.53 1.21
C LYS A 52 2.29 -3.47 -0.09
N PHE A 53 1.90 -4.28 -1.07
CA PHE A 53 2.44 -4.30 -2.42
C PHE A 53 1.26 -4.29 -3.41
N THR A 54 1.10 -3.20 -4.16
CA THR A 54 0.01 -3.11 -5.14
C THR A 54 0.32 -3.94 -6.37
N VAL A 55 -0.72 -4.47 -7.01
CA VAL A 55 -0.62 -5.08 -8.34
C VAL A 55 -1.75 -4.54 -9.18
N ILE A 56 -1.43 -3.87 -10.29
CA ILE A 56 -2.44 -3.37 -11.22
C ILE A 56 -3.07 -4.58 -11.95
N PRO A 57 -4.38 -4.87 -11.77
CA PRO A 57 -5.01 -6.09 -12.27
C PRO A 57 -5.24 -6.12 -13.78
N PHE A 58 -5.50 -4.96 -14.41
CA PHE A 58 -5.77 -4.81 -15.84
C PHE A 58 -4.95 -3.65 -16.42
N PRO A 59 -3.61 -3.72 -16.33
CA PRO A 59 -2.74 -2.58 -16.53
C PRO A 59 -2.89 -1.99 -17.93
N ALA A 60 -3.07 -0.66 -17.98
CA ALA A 60 -3.23 0.12 -19.20
C ALA A 60 -4.36 -0.34 -20.14
N GLY A 61 -5.33 -1.12 -19.66
CA GLY A 61 -6.39 -1.64 -20.51
C GLY A 61 -5.91 -2.70 -21.53
N LEU A 62 -4.71 -3.28 -21.36
CA LEU A 62 -4.11 -4.20 -22.33
C LEU A 62 -4.52 -5.67 -22.13
N GLY A 63 -5.14 -5.98 -21.01
CA GLY A 63 -5.54 -7.33 -20.63
C GLY A 63 -5.49 -7.50 -19.12
N SER A 64 -6.28 -8.44 -18.60
CA SER A 64 -6.18 -8.88 -17.22
C SER A 64 -4.85 -9.61 -17.00
N ILE A 65 -4.21 -9.45 -15.84
CA ILE A 65 -3.01 -10.23 -15.48
C ILE A 65 -3.29 -11.74 -15.41
N GLU A 66 -4.56 -12.13 -15.28
CA GLU A 66 -5.02 -13.52 -15.33
C GLU A 66 -5.03 -14.07 -16.77
N THR A 67 -5.36 -13.24 -17.76
CA THR A 67 -5.44 -13.62 -19.18
C THR A 67 -4.31 -13.08 -20.05
N TRP A 68 -3.29 -12.49 -19.42
CA TRP A 68 -2.11 -11.90 -20.04
C TRP A 68 -2.36 -10.58 -20.78
N LEU A 69 -1.37 -9.70 -20.75
CA LEU A 69 -1.40 -8.40 -21.42
C LEU A 69 -1.05 -8.54 -22.90
N GLN A 70 -1.78 -7.83 -23.76
CA GLN A 70 -1.45 -7.73 -25.18
C GLN A 70 -0.08 -7.07 -25.40
N GLY A 71 0.77 -7.71 -26.19
CA GLY A 71 2.08 -7.18 -26.57
C GLY A 71 3.20 -7.42 -25.55
N TYR A 72 2.97 -8.25 -24.54
CA TYR A 72 3.97 -8.67 -23.55
C TYR A 72 4.17 -10.19 -23.57
N SER A 73 5.34 -10.64 -23.12
CA SER A 73 5.66 -12.07 -23.06
C SER A 73 4.86 -12.77 -21.97
N VAL A 74 4.10 -13.80 -22.35
CA VAL A 74 3.37 -14.65 -21.41
C VAL A 74 4.31 -15.35 -20.43
N SER A 75 5.51 -15.77 -20.87
CA SER A 75 6.47 -16.42 -19.97
C SER A 75 7.02 -15.47 -18.92
N GLU A 76 7.32 -14.22 -19.30
CA GLU A 76 7.80 -13.21 -18.35
C GLU A 76 6.69 -12.82 -17.36
N MET A 77 5.45 -12.65 -17.81
CA MET A 77 4.33 -12.33 -16.92
C MET A 77 4.04 -13.46 -15.92
N ARG A 78 4.11 -14.73 -16.38
CA ARG A 78 3.97 -15.89 -15.49
C ARG A 78 5.05 -15.92 -14.43
N GLU A 79 6.30 -15.72 -14.85
CA GLU A 79 7.43 -15.70 -13.94
C GLU A 79 7.31 -14.58 -12.90
N TRP A 80 6.89 -13.38 -13.32
CA TRP A 80 6.62 -12.26 -12.41
C TRP A 80 5.60 -12.64 -11.34
N LEU A 81 4.46 -13.22 -11.75
CA LEU A 81 3.41 -13.65 -10.82
C LEU A 81 3.91 -14.75 -9.88
N ASP A 82 4.70 -15.70 -10.39
CA ASP A 82 5.26 -16.78 -9.58
C ASP A 82 6.24 -16.25 -8.53
N ILE A 83 7.05 -15.24 -8.84
CA ILE A 83 7.91 -14.58 -7.87
C ILE A 83 7.07 -13.91 -6.78
N VAL A 84 6.05 -13.13 -7.13
CA VAL A 84 5.19 -12.46 -6.14
C VAL A 84 4.50 -13.49 -5.24
N ARG A 85 3.91 -14.53 -5.82
CA ARG A 85 3.23 -15.61 -5.07
C ARG A 85 4.16 -16.32 -4.09
N GLN A 86 5.38 -16.64 -4.52
CA GLN A 86 6.31 -17.44 -3.74
C GLN A 86 7.11 -16.64 -2.72
N LYS A 87 7.30 -15.34 -2.96
CA LYS A 87 8.29 -14.54 -2.22
C LYS A 87 7.72 -13.32 -1.51
N LEU A 88 6.60 -12.76 -1.95
CA LEU A 88 6.07 -11.51 -1.37
C LEU A 88 4.84 -11.72 -0.49
N LEU A 89 4.07 -12.80 -0.66
CA LEU A 89 2.82 -13.02 0.11
C LEU A 89 3.04 -13.14 1.62
N ASP A 90 4.22 -13.55 2.08
CA ASP A 90 4.54 -13.61 3.52
C ASP A 90 4.89 -12.24 4.12
N TYR A 91 5.28 -11.29 3.27
CA TYR A 91 5.79 -9.98 3.66
C TYR A 91 4.74 -8.89 3.46
N PHE A 92 3.99 -8.96 2.38
CA PHE A 92 3.03 -7.93 2.00
C PHE A 92 1.61 -8.45 1.91
N ASP A 93 0.66 -7.58 2.25
CA ASP A 93 -0.67 -7.69 1.68
C ASP A 93 -0.64 -7.24 0.23
N ILE A 94 -1.31 -8.00 -0.64
CA ILE A 94 -1.49 -7.62 -2.03
C ILE A 94 -2.78 -6.82 -2.16
N THR A 95 -2.73 -5.71 -2.89
CA THR A 95 -3.89 -4.85 -3.15
C THR A 95 -4.00 -4.52 -4.63
N PRO A 96 -5.23 -4.38 -5.17
CA PRO A 96 -5.39 -3.72 -6.46
C PRO A 96 -5.13 -2.23 -6.28
N GLU A 97 -4.55 -1.63 -7.30
CA GLU A 97 -4.48 -0.17 -7.44
C GLU A 97 -5.46 0.28 -8.52
N MET A 98 -6.73 0.00 -8.21
CA MET A 98 -7.86 -0.07 -9.15
C MET A 98 -7.57 -1.01 -10.33
N LEU A 99 -8.19 -0.80 -11.50
CA LEU A 99 -8.10 -1.76 -12.61
C LEU A 99 -6.95 -1.45 -13.54
N THR A 100 -6.83 -0.22 -14.04
CA THR A 100 -5.97 0.06 -15.20
C THR A 100 -4.83 1.03 -14.92
N HIS A 101 -4.95 1.83 -13.85
CA HIS A 101 -4.03 2.90 -13.47
C HIS A 101 -3.84 3.94 -14.59
N THR A 102 -4.82 4.05 -15.49
CA THR A 102 -4.76 4.91 -16.70
C THR A 102 -6.17 5.40 -17.04
N LEU A 103 -6.83 4.80 -18.03
CA LEU A 103 -8.20 5.06 -18.44
C LEU A 103 -9.15 4.04 -17.80
N ALA A 104 -10.29 4.49 -17.29
CA ALA A 104 -11.26 3.60 -16.65
C ALA A 104 -11.73 2.48 -17.58
N LEU A 105 -12.08 1.33 -17.00
CA LEU A 105 -12.52 0.15 -17.73
C LEU A 105 -14.05 0.07 -17.77
N ASN A 106 -14.64 -0.21 -18.93
CA ASN A 106 -16.02 -0.67 -18.99
C ASN A 106 -16.06 -2.17 -18.64
N LEU A 107 -16.75 -2.53 -17.54
CA LEU A 107 -16.79 -3.90 -17.03
C LEU A 107 -17.56 -4.88 -17.93
N GLU A 108 -18.48 -4.40 -18.78
CA GLU A 108 -19.26 -5.26 -19.68
C GLU A 108 -18.45 -5.64 -20.93
N THR A 109 -17.69 -4.69 -21.46
CA THR A 109 -16.95 -4.88 -22.72
C THR A 109 -15.47 -5.17 -22.53
N ASN A 110 -14.93 -4.95 -21.32
CA ASN A 110 -13.50 -4.93 -21.01
C ASN A 110 -12.70 -3.94 -21.87
N ALA A 111 -13.36 -2.91 -22.42
CA ALA A 111 -12.70 -1.84 -23.17
C ALA A 111 -12.47 -0.62 -22.27
N THR A 112 -11.36 0.09 -22.47
CA THR A 112 -11.12 1.38 -21.83
C THR A 112 -12.11 2.42 -22.36
N ILE A 113 -12.60 3.28 -21.47
CA ILE A 113 -13.39 4.45 -21.84
C ILE A 113 -12.50 5.71 -21.78
N PRO A 114 -12.80 6.77 -22.57
CA PRO A 114 -11.99 7.98 -22.62
C PRO A 114 -12.23 8.87 -21.38
N SER A 115 -11.93 8.35 -20.20
CA SER A 115 -12.01 9.03 -18.91
C SER A 115 -10.91 8.44 -18.03
N ALA A 116 -9.97 9.28 -17.59
CA ALA A 116 -8.89 8.85 -16.70
C ALA A 116 -9.46 8.25 -15.41
N GLU A 117 -9.01 7.05 -15.04
CA GLU A 117 -9.51 6.29 -13.89
C GLU A 117 -9.32 7.08 -12.60
N GLN A 118 -8.10 7.61 -12.41
CA GLN A 118 -7.68 8.29 -11.19
C GLN A 118 -7.88 9.82 -11.18
N GLU A 119 -8.13 10.45 -12.33
CA GLU A 119 -8.33 11.91 -12.40
C GLU A 119 -9.79 12.31 -12.61
N ASP A 120 -10.59 11.52 -13.35
CA ASP A 120 -11.89 11.98 -13.84
C ASP A 120 -13.04 11.01 -13.57
N TRP A 121 -12.83 9.72 -13.86
CA TRP A 121 -13.92 8.74 -13.84
C TRP A 121 -14.46 8.55 -12.43
N HIS A 122 -13.56 8.36 -11.45
CA HIS A 122 -13.93 8.08 -10.06
C HIS A 122 -14.81 9.19 -9.45
N LYS A 123 -14.64 10.44 -9.87
CA LYS A 123 -15.37 11.60 -9.33
C LYS A 123 -16.86 11.57 -9.67
N LYS A 124 -17.24 10.78 -10.68
CA LYS A 124 -18.61 10.65 -11.20
C LYS A 124 -19.30 9.39 -10.68
N GLN A 125 -18.63 8.61 -9.84
CA GLN A 125 -19.13 7.34 -9.33
C GLN A 125 -19.78 7.51 -7.95
N ASN A 126 -20.40 6.43 -7.49
CA ASN A 126 -21.08 6.31 -6.21
C ASN A 126 -20.91 4.87 -5.68
N PHE A 127 -21.47 4.58 -4.51
CA PHE A 127 -21.43 3.23 -3.94
C PHE A 127 -21.79 2.11 -4.94
N GLU A 128 -22.92 2.22 -5.65
CA GLU A 128 -23.42 1.15 -6.54
C GLU A 128 -22.53 0.88 -7.75
N THR A 129 -21.81 1.89 -8.22
CA THR A 129 -20.87 1.78 -9.36
C THR A 129 -19.47 1.38 -8.92
N LEU A 130 -19.04 1.81 -7.73
CA LEU A 130 -17.73 1.46 -7.17
C LEU A 130 -17.66 0.02 -6.70
N VAL A 131 -18.72 -0.52 -6.09
CA VAL A 131 -18.71 -1.91 -5.61
C VAL A 131 -18.36 -2.92 -6.70
N PRO A 132 -19.04 -2.97 -7.87
CA PRO A 132 -18.67 -3.92 -8.93
C PRO A 132 -17.28 -3.64 -9.52
N TYR A 133 -16.87 -2.37 -9.60
CA TYR A 133 -15.55 -2.00 -10.14
C TYR A 133 -14.40 -2.48 -9.24
N ILE A 134 -14.50 -2.24 -7.93
CA ILE A 134 -13.55 -2.71 -6.93
C ILE A 134 -13.60 -4.24 -6.82
N SER A 135 -14.80 -4.83 -6.87
CA SER A 135 -14.97 -6.30 -6.85
C SER A 135 -14.22 -6.93 -8.02
N ARG A 136 -14.35 -6.37 -9.23
CA ARG A 136 -13.63 -6.87 -10.41
C ARG A 136 -12.11 -6.82 -10.21
N ALA A 137 -11.59 -5.74 -9.62
CA ALA A 137 -10.17 -5.61 -9.34
C ALA A 137 -9.67 -6.68 -8.37
N LEU A 138 -10.42 -6.91 -7.28
CA LEU A 138 -10.14 -7.97 -6.31
C LEU A 138 -10.24 -9.38 -6.91
N GLU A 139 -11.27 -9.64 -7.72
CA GLU A 139 -11.46 -10.93 -8.40
C GLU A 139 -10.28 -11.29 -9.29
N ILE A 140 -9.80 -10.34 -10.11
CA ILE A 140 -8.65 -10.59 -10.98
C ILE A 140 -7.41 -10.98 -10.15
N LEU A 141 -7.13 -10.29 -9.04
CA LEU A 141 -6.00 -10.62 -8.19
C LEU A 141 -6.19 -11.96 -7.46
N ARG A 142 -7.41 -12.26 -6.99
CA ARG A 142 -7.76 -13.56 -6.38
C ARG A 142 -7.57 -14.70 -7.36
N ASP A 143 -8.05 -14.54 -8.59
CA ASP A 143 -7.99 -15.56 -9.64
C ASP A 143 -6.55 -15.73 -10.15
N ALA A 144 -5.74 -14.66 -10.10
CA ALA A 144 -4.29 -14.70 -10.24
C ALA A 144 -3.56 -15.28 -9.00
N ARG A 145 -4.27 -15.80 -8.00
CA ARG A 145 -3.74 -16.42 -6.78
C ARG A 145 -2.86 -15.50 -5.93
N LEU A 146 -3.20 -14.22 -5.88
CA LEU A 146 -2.47 -13.22 -5.09
C LEU A 146 -3.17 -12.87 -3.76
N SER A 147 -4.35 -13.44 -3.50
CA SER A 147 -5.08 -13.34 -2.22
C SER A 147 -5.21 -11.90 -1.69
N PRO A 148 -5.84 -10.98 -2.45
CA PRO A 148 -5.93 -9.58 -2.05
C PRO A 148 -6.77 -9.43 -0.76
N ASN A 149 -6.46 -8.41 0.04
CA ASN A 149 -7.16 -8.20 1.31
C ASN A 149 -7.32 -6.74 1.76
N GLY A 150 -7.16 -5.82 0.82
CA GLY A 150 -7.36 -4.38 0.94
C GLY A 150 -7.25 -3.74 -0.44
N VAL A 151 -7.29 -2.41 -0.49
CA VAL A 151 -7.31 -1.65 -1.74
C VAL A 151 -6.31 -0.50 -1.70
N THR A 152 -5.73 -0.12 -2.83
CA THR A 152 -4.94 1.10 -2.98
C THR A 152 -5.58 2.02 -3.99
N SER A 153 -5.72 3.29 -3.64
CA SER A 153 -6.23 4.33 -4.52
C SER A 153 -5.10 4.81 -5.44
N PRO A 154 -5.22 4.66 -6.77
CA PRO A 154 -4.34 5.36 -7.70
C PRO A 154 -4.63 6.85 -7.59
N GLY A 155 -3.59 7.65 -7.33
CA GLY A 155 -3.72 9.10 -7.13
C GLY A 155 -4.83 9.46 -6.13
N ALA A 156 -5.81 10.23 -6.60
CA ALA A 156 -6.92 10.72 -5.76
C ALA A 156 -8.19 9.84 -5.82
N PHE A 157 -8.09 8.59 -6.30
CA PHE A 157 -9.26 7.73 -6.50
C PHE A 157 -10.07 7.57 -5.20
N GLY A 158 -11.35 7.96 -5.26
CA GLY A 158 -12.28 7.88 -4.12
C GLY A 158 -12.23 9.08 -3.16
N TYR A 159 -11.28 10.00 -3.30
CA TYR A 159 -11.10 11.13 -2.38
C TYR A 159 -12.35 12.02 -2.22
N THR A 160 -13.00 12.37 -3.34
CA THR A 160 -14.18 13.26 -3.33
C THR A 160 -15.46 12.61 -2.79
N ILE A 161 -15.45 11.29 -2.62
CA ILE A 161 -16.62 10.47 -2.22
C ILE A 161 -16.20 9.44 -1.16
N GLU A 162 -15.25 9.79 -0.29
CA GLU A 162 -14.53 8.83 0.55
C GLU A 162 -15.46 7.99 1.44
N GLY A 163 -16.58 8.55 1.91
CA GLY A 163 -17.59 7.81 2.68
C GLY A 163 -18.20 6.65 1.89
N ASP A 164 -18.65 6.91 0.66
CA ASP A 164 -19.18 5.88 -0.25
C ASP A 164 -18.09 4.91 -0.67
N TYR A 165 -16.88 5.41 -0.96
CA TYR A 165 -15.72 4.61 -1.33
C TYR A 165 -15.35 3.62 -0.21
N ALA A 166 -15.24 4.07 1.04
CA ALA A 166 -14.95 3.22 2.18
C ALA A 166 -15.98 2.10 2.34
N ARG A 167 -17.27 2.42 2.17
CA ARG A 167 -18.35 1.42 2.21
C ARG A 167 -18.31 0.47 1.02
N ALA A 168 -17.97 0.96 -0.16
CA ALA A 168 -17.84 0.14 -1.37
C ALA A 168 -16.67 -0.85 -1.26
N VAL A 169 -15.54 -0.43 -0.69
CA VAL A 169 -14.38 -1.30 -0.40
C VAL A 169 -14.79 -2.45 0.54
N LEU A 170 -15.51 -2.17 1.63
CA LEU A 170 -16.01 -3.21 2.54
C LEU A 170 -16.93 -4.20 1.82
N GLU A 171 -17.89 -3.69 1.06
CA GLU A 171 -18.86 -4.53 0.38
C GLU A 171 -18.19 -5.41 -0.69
N ALA A 172 -17.22 -4.87 -1.43
CA ALA A 172 -16.44 -5.63 -2.40
C ALA A 172 -15.58 -6.73 -1.71
N GLU A 173 -14.87 -6.41 -0.63
CA GLU A 173 -14.09 -7.38 0.16
C GLU A 173 -14.97 -8.51 0.72
N LYS A 174 -16.19 -8.18 1.18
CA LYS A 174 -17.15 -9.19 1.63
C LYS A 174 -17.59 -10.11 0.50
N ARG A 175 -17.92 -9.56 -0.67
CA ARG A 175 -18.39 -10.34 -1.83
C ARG A 175 -17.30 -11.27 -2.37
N VAL A 176 -16.07 -10.77 -2.49
CA VAL A 176 -14.99 -11.47 -3.19
C VAL A 176 -14.19 -12.38 -2.26
N ASN A 177 -13.90 -11.90 -1.04
CA ASN A 177 -12.99 -12.55 -0.10
C ASN A 177 -13.64 -12.97 1.22
N GLY A 178 -14.92 -12.65 1.44
CA GLY A 178 -15.62 -12.95 2.69
C GLY A 178 -15.09 -12.20 3.91
N ARG A 179 -14.32 -11.12 3.70
CA ARG A 179 -13.66 -10.37 4.78
C ARG A 179 -14.58 -9.29 5.32
N LYS A 180 -14.71 -9.21 6.65
CA LYS A 180 -15.54 -8.19 7.33
C LYS A 180 -14.74 -6.96 7.78
N VAL A 181 -13.43 -7.08 7.85
CA VAL A 181 -12.53 -5.95 8.08
C VAL A 181 -11.84 -5.65 6.77
N ALA A 182 -12.13 -4.49 6.22
CA ALA A 182 -11.50 -3.99 5.01
C ALA A 182 -10.60 -2.80 5.34
N TRP A 183 -9.69 -2.49 4.43
CA TRP A 183 -8.84 -1.33 4.55
C TRP A 183 -8.45 -0.81 3.17
N TYR A 184 -8.10 0.47 3.11
CA TYR A 184 -7.59 1.07 1.88
C TYR A 184 -6.47 2.07 2.18
N PHE A 185 -5.61 2.31 1.19
CA PHE A 185 -4.61 3.37 1.21
C PHE A 185 -5.04 4.48 0.24
N LEU A 186 -5.07 5.73 0.72
CA LEU A 186 -5.47 6.91 -0.06
C LEU A 186 -4.71 8.18 0.36
N HIS A 187 -4.40 8.33 1.66
CA HIS A 187 -3.91 9.61 2.18
C HIS A 187 -2.42 9.60 2.47
N THR A 188 -1.80 10.76 2.32
CA THR A 188 -0.48 11.11 2.84
C THR A 188 -0.64 12.22 3.90
N GLU A 189 0.25 12.23 4.89
CA GLU A 189 0.34 13.25 5.93
C GLU A 189 1.81 13.55 6.21
N GLU A 190 2.30 14.62 5.61
CA GLU A 190 3.73 14.96 5.55
C GLU A 190 4.18 15.83 6.73
N GLU A 191 3.26 16.56 7.35
CA GLU A 191 3.61 17.60 8.33
C GLU A 191 3.37 17.11 9.76
N SER A 192 2.23 16.48 10.04
CA SER A 192 1.86 16.09 11.39
C SER A 192 2.86 15.09 11.98
N LYS A 193 3.29 15.31 13.23
CA LYS A 193 4.14 14.35 13.95
C LYS A 193 3.38 13.11 14.41
N ILE A 194 2.06 13.23 14.61
CA ILE A 194 1.19 12.12 14.99
C ILE A 194 0.30 11.80 13.80
N VAL A 195 0.59 10.68 13.15
CA VAL A 195 -0.20 10.12 12.06
C VAL A 195 -0.79 8.82 12.59
N MET A 196 -2.07 8.53 12.31
CA MET A 196 -2.68 7.26 12.72
C MET A 196 -3.62 6.77 11.62
N PRO A 197 -3.82 5.46 11.47
CA PRO A 197 -4.88 4.94 10.62
C PRO A 197 -6.24 5.47 11.09
N LYS A 198 -7.12 5.78 10.16
CA LYS A 198 -8.45 6.35 10.44
C LYS A 198 -9.51 5.26 10.36
N LEU A 199 -10.30 5.08 11.42
CA LEU A 199 -11.46 4.20 11.38
C LEU A 199 -12.61 4.93 10.66
N MET A 200 -12.91 4.50 9.44
CA MET A 200 -13.87 5.15 8.55
C MET A 200 -15.29 4.63 8.71
N TYR A 201 -15.42 3.35 9.08
CA TYR A 201 -16.68 2.70 9.36
C TYR A 201 -16.49 1.60 10.40
N MET A 202 -17.49 1.41 11.24
CA MET A 202 -17.54 0.30 12.20
C MET A 202 -18.98 -0.09 12.52
N ASP A 203 -19.25 -1.39 12.51
CA ASP A 203 -20.44 -2.02 13.05
C ASP A 203 -20.00 -3.19 13.97
N ARG A 204 -20.05 -2.96 15.28
CA ARG A 204 -19.64 -3.96 16.28
C ARG A 204 -20.47 -5.24 16.23
N TRP A 205 -21.78 -5.11 15.98
CA TRP A 205 -22.71 -6.24 16.01
C TRP A 205 -22.46 -7.19 14.84
N LYS A 206 -22.09 -6.63 13.69
CA LYS A 206 -21.74 -7.43 12.50
C LYS A 206 -20.27 -7.86 12.49
N GLY A 207 -19.43 -7.23 13.32
CA GLY A 207 -17.98 -7.38 13.31
C GLY A 207 -17.38 -6.81 12.02
N GLU A 208 -17.91 -5.68 11.55
CA GLU A 208 -17.49 -5.03 10.31
C GLU A 208 -16.72 -3.73 10.61
N ALA A 209 -15.62 -3.49 9.88
CA ALA A 209 -14.86 -2.25 10.00
C ALA A 209 -14.16 -1.89 8.69
N VAL A 210 -13.91 -0.59 8.50
CA VAL A 210 -13.07 -0.07 7.42
C VAL A 210 -12.03 0.87 7.99
N VAL A 211 -10.76 0.62 7.67
CA VAL A 211 -9.64 1.44 8.11
C VAL A 211 -8.95 2.09 6.91
N SER A 212 -8.80 3.41 6.95
CA SER A 212 -8.01 4.17 5.99
C SER A 212 -6.57 4.28 6.49
N MET A 213 -5.63 3.78 5.70
CA MET A 213 -4.19 3.84 5.94
C MET A 213 -3.63 5.14 5.40
N VAL A 214 -2.75 5.77 6.18
CA VAL A 214 -2.18 7.09 5.92
C VAL A 214 -0.65 7.05 5.89
N SER A 215 -0.03 7.34 4.76
CA SER A 215 1.43 7.44 4.69
C SER A 215 1.90 8.67 5.46
N CYS A 216 3.01 8.57 6.18
CA CYS A 216 3.60 9.67 6.95
C CYS A 216 4.55 10.56 6.14
N ASN A 217 4.78 10.26 4.87
CA ASN A 217 5.67 11.01 3.97
C ASN A 217 5.12 11.00 2.52
N ASP A 218 5.64 11.94 1.74
CA ASP A 218 5.61 11.93 0.27
C ASP A 218 6.73 11.06 -0.30
N ASP A 219 6.64 10.70 -1.58
CA ASP A 219 7.66 9.90 -2.28
C ASP A 219 8.90 10.75 -2.63
N TRP A 220 9.78 10.95 -1.66
CA TRP A 220 11.00 11.73 -1.85
C TRP A 220 12.01 11.15 -2.85
N ILE A 221 11.85 9.88 -3.25
CA ILE A 221 12.65 9.28 -4.31
C ILE A 221 11.96 9.33 -5.67
N TRP A 222 10.79 9.96 -5.79
CA TRP A 222 10.09 10.15 -7.07
C TRP A 222 10.98 10.81 -8.13
N GLU A 223 11.75 11.82 -7.73
CA GLU A 223 12.65 12.56 -8.62
C GLU A 223 13.81 11.73 -9.18
N THR A 224 14.07 10.53 -8.65
CA THR A 224 15.16 9.65 -9.14
C THR A 224 14.94 9.15 -10.57
N MET A 225 13.71 9.23 -11.08
CA MET A 225 13.39 8.92 -12.48
C MET A 225 13.86 10.01 -13.45
N THR A 226 14.02 11.25 -12.98
CA THR A 226 14.35 12.39 -13.84
C THR A 226 15.73 12.19 -14.49
N GLN A 227 15.88 12.67 -15.73
CA GLN A 227 17.17 12.61 -16.43
C GLN A 227 18.27 13.36 -15.67
N ASP A 228 17.91 14.49 -15.07
CA ASP A 228 18.81 15.35 -14.33
C ASP A 228 19.41 14.64 -13.10
N VAL A 229 18.56 14.04 -12.25
CA VAL A 229 19.03 13.24 -11.10
C VAL A 229 19.87 12.04 -11.55
N ARG A 230 19.42 11.29 -12.56
CA ARG A 230 20.17 10.12 -13.07
C ARG A 230 21.53 10.49 -13.64
N SER A 231 21.63 11.59 -14.37
CA SER A 231 22.90 12.04 -15.00
C SER A 231 23.93 12.53 -13.99
N ARG A 232 23.47 13.03 -12.83
CA ARG A 232 24.33 13.55 -11.74
C ARG A 232 24.47 12.56 -10.58
N TRP A 233 23.95 11.34 -10.74
CA TRP A 233 23.92 10.35 -9.67
C TRP A 233 25.32 9.98 -9.21
N LYS A 234 25.49 9.92 -7.88
CA LYS A 234 26.72 9.50 -7.21
C LYS A 234 26.34 8.69 -5.97
N GLU A 235 27.22 7.78 -5.56
CA GLU A 235 27.02 6.88 -4.42
C GLU A 235 26.72 7.62 -3.12
N ASP A 236 27.35 8.76 -2.88
CA ASP A 236 27.14 9.59 -1.69
C ASP A 236 25.72 10.16 -1.60
N LEU A 237 25.01 10.30 -2.72
CA LEU A 237 23.60 10.73 -2.73
C LEU A 237 22.66 9.71 -2.10
N ILE A 238 23.02 8.41 -2.05
CA ILE A 238 22.21 7.40 -1.35
C ILE A 238 21.97 7.84 0.10
N SER A 239 23.04 8.27 0.77
CA SER A 239 22.95 8.72 2.16
C SER A 239 22.11 9.99 2.28
N THR A 240 22.24 10.94 1.36
CA THR A 240 21.45 12.18 1.36
C THR A 240 19.95 11.92 1.24
N TYR A 241 19.53 10.99 0.38
CA TYR A 241 18.11 10.63 0.28
C TYR A 241 17.65 9.80 1.47
N ALA A 242 18.47 8.83 1.93
CA ALA A 242 18.15 8.02 3.09
C ALA A 242 17.97 8.87 4.37
N ASP A 243 18.79 9.91 4.55
CA ASP A 243 18.72 10.85 5.69
C ASP A 243 17.37 11.58 5.78
N LYS A 244 16.63 11.74 4.67
CA LYS A 244 15.26 12.28 4.70
C LYS A 244 14.34 11.35 5.52
N TYR A 245 14.49 10.04 5.37
CA TYR A 245 13.71 9.02 6.08
C TYR A 245 14.25 8.76 7.49
N ILE A 246 15.55 8.47 7.55
CA ILE A 246 16.29 8.12 8.77
C ILE A 246 17.77 8.45 8.57
N SER A 247 18.33 9.27 9.46
CA SER A 247 19.74 9.62 9.48
C SER A 247 20.65 8.40 9.71
N SER A 248 21.91 8.49 9.29
CA SER A 248 22.92 7.44 9.52
C SER A 248 23.15 7.09 11.00
N ASP A 249 22.82 7.99 11.94
CA ASP A 249 22.88 7.75 13.38
C ASP A 249 21.51 7.40 14.01
N GLY A 250 20.44 7.35 13.21
CA GLY A 250 19.09 6.98 13.63
C GLY A 250 18.39 8.01 14.52
N ARG A 251 18.91 9.24 14.60
CA ARG A 251 18.40 10.29 15.51
C ARG A 251 17.45 11.27 14.85
N SER A 252 17.48 11.41 13.53
CA SER A 252 16.63 12.32 12.76
C SER A 252 16.10 11.67 11.49
N GLY A 253 15.31 12.41 10.73
CA GLY A 253 14.55 11.93 9.58
C GLY A 253 13.08 11.68 9.94
N ARG A 254 12.22 11.73 8.93
CA ARG A 254 10.76 11.75 9.14
C ARG A 254 10.23 10.52 9.85
N LEU A 255 10.76 9.34 9.56
CA LEU A 255 10.32 8.11 10.21
C LEU A 255 10.67 8.11 11.70
N VAL A 256 11.81 8.70 12.06
CA VAL A 256 12.25 8.87 13.45
C VAL A 256 11.39 9.90 14.18
N GLU A 257 11.03 11.00 13.52
CA GLU A 257 10.16 12.04 14.09
C GLU A 257 8.78 11.49 14.47
N VAL A 258 8.13 10.77 13.55
CA VAL A 258 6.80 10.21 13.81
C VAL A 258 6.86 9.07 14.84
N LEU A 259 7.88 8.22 14.78
CA LEU A 259 8.10 7.17 15.77
C LEU A 259 8.25 7.75 17.19
N ASN A 260 9.08 8.79 17.35
CA ASN A 260 9.31 9.44 18.65
C ASN A 260 8.07 10.15 19.19
N ALA A 261 7.16 10.57 18.31
CA ALA A 261 5.87 11.16 18.69
C ALA A 261 4.80 10.12 19.09
N GLY A 262 5.09 8.82 19.00
CA GLY A 262 4.14 7.75 19.29
C GLY A 262 3.15 7.46 18.17
N SER A 263 3.45 7.92 16.95
CA SER A 263 2.73 7.57 15.72
C SER A 263 2.98 6.11 15.35
N TYR A 264 2.09 5.50 14.57
CA TYR A 264 2.52 4.38 13.74
C TYR A 264 3.40 4.91 12.58
N VAL A 265 4.27 4.06 12.06
CA VAL A 265 5.20 4.41 10.99
C VAL A 265 4.79 3.67 9.72
N ALA A 266 4.19 4.39 8.78
CA ALA A 266 3.84 3.87 7.46
C ALA A 266 4.31 4.85 6.40
N PHE A 267 4.98 4.36 5.36
CA PHE A 267 5.48 5.17 4.26
C PHE A 267 5.22 4.45 2.94
N HIS A 268 5.30 5.21 1.84
CA HIS A 268 5.14 4.67 0.50
C HIS A 268 6.21 5.21 -0.44
N THR A 269 6.30 4.52 -1.58
CA THR A 269 7.07 4.87 -2.76
C THR A 269 6.53 4.01 -3.91
N HIS A 270 6.91 4.34 -5.13
CA HIS A 270 6.34 3.76 -6.34
C HIS A 270 7.33 2.86 -7.06
N TRP A 271 6.80 1.87 -7.77
CA TRP A 271 7.59 0.91 -8.54
C TRP A 271 8.52 1.61 -9.54
N ASN A 272 8.04 2.72 -10.10
CA ASN A 272 8.74 3.53 -11.08
C ASN A 272 9.90 4.32 -10.48
N SER A 273 9.71 4.90 -9.29
CA SER A 273 10.77 5.64 -8.60
C SER A 273 11.85 4.69 -8.08
N LEU A 274 11.48 3.51 -7.60
CA LEU A 274 12.44 2.45 -7.28
C LEU A 274 13.25 1.99 -8.50
N TYR A 275 12.59 1.79 -9.65
CA TYR A 275 13.24 1.36 -10.89
C TYR A 275 14.11 2.44 -11.54
N SER A 276 13.72 3.71 -11.40
CA SER A 276 14.43 4.89 -11.90
C SER A 276 14.82 4.75 -13.39
N ASN A 277 13.88 4.33 -14.25
CA ASN A 277 14.12 4.07 -15.68
C ASN A 277 15.35 3.18 -15.95
N GLY A 278 15.55 2.13 -15.14
CA GLY A 278 16.64 1.16 -15.27
C GLY A 278 17.89 1.47 -14.45
N ALA A 279 18.01 2.68 -13.91
CA ALA A 279 19.15 3.05 -13.06
C ALA A 279 19.06 2.46 -11.64
N LYS A 280 17.86 2.05 -11.20
CA LYS A 280 17.57 1.43 -9.89
C LYS A 280 18.04 2.27 -8.70
N ILE A 281 18.09 3.58 -8.87
CA ILE A 281 18.56 4.52 -7.86
C ILE A 281 17.66 4.48 -6.63
N GLY A 282 16.34 4.57 -6.83
CA GLY A 282 15.37 4.53 -5.75
C GLY A 282 15.44 3.21 -4.96
N LEU A 283 15.65 2.08 -5.64
CA LEU A 283 15.84 0.79 -4.96
C LEU A 283 17.06 0.79 -4.04
N ARG A 284 18.18 1.39 -4.46
CA ARG A 284 19.40 1.48 -3.65
C ARG A 284 19.24 2.41 -2.46
N VAL A 285 18.49 3.51 -2.62
CA VAL A 285 18.10 4.37 -1.49
C VAL A 285 17.25 3.57 -0.50
N MET A 286 16.22 2.87 -0.96
CA MET A 286 15.34 2.12 -0.08
C MET A 286 16.04 0.97 0.62
N HIS A 287 17.00 0.32 -0.04
CA HIS A 287 17.87 -0.65 0.60
C HIS A 287 18.59 -0.04 1.82
N GLU A 288 19.22 1.13 1.67
CA GLU A 288 19.88 1.81 2.80
C GLU A 288 18.88 2.25 3.88
N VAL A 289 17.68 2.72 3.49
CA VAL A 289 16.63 3.06 4.46
C VAL A 289 16.20 1.84 5.29
N PHE A 290 15.96 0.69 4.66
CA PHE A 290 15.60 -0.54 5.38
C PHE A 290 16.74 -1.04 6.29
N ASN A 291 17.98 -0.98 5.80
CA ASN A 291 19.16 -1.29 6.59
C ASN A 291 19.22 -0.43 7.88
N ARG A 292 19.06 0.88 7.74
CA ARG A 292 19.05 1.81 8.88
C ARG A 292 17.89 1.57 9.83
N ILE A 293 16.69 1.37 9.31
CA ILE A 293 15.50 1.07 10.12
C ILE A 293 15.78 -0.15 11.01
N ASN A 294 16.22 -1.26 10.43
CA ASN A 294 16.46 -2.48 11.19
C ASN A 294 17.65 -2.36 12.15
N SER A 295 18.75 -1.74 11.71
CA SER A 295 19.98 -1.66 12.50
C SER A 295 19.93 -0.61 13.61
N LEU A 296 19.15 0.47 13.45
CA LEU A 296 19.16 1.63 14.34
C LEU A 296 17.87 1.78 15.16
N LEU A 297 16.72 1.34 14.62
CA LEU A 297 15.45 1.36 15.37
C LEU A 297 15.19 0.02 16.07
N GLY A 298 15.65 -1.09 15.49
CA GLY A 298 15.68 -2.41 16.12
C GLY A 298 14.36 -2.79 16.79
N GLU A 299 14.40 -3.07 18.09
CA GLU A 299 13.26 -3.51 18.89
C GLU A 299 12.17 -2.44 19.10
N ARG A 300 12.41 -1.18 18.72
CA ARG A 300 11.40 -0.11 18.81
C ARG A 300 10.32 -0.21 17.76
N ILE A 301 10.52 -1.03 16.74
CA ILE A 301 9.59 -1.19 15.63
C ILE A 301 9.20 -2.66 15.46
N GLN A 302 8.01 -2.87 14.92
CA GLN A 302 7.55 -4.17 14.47
C GLN A 302 7.03 -4.00 13.04
N TRP A 303 7.64 -4.70 12.10
CA TRP A 303 7.11 -4.77 10.74
C TRP A 303 5.76 -5.49 10.75
N MET A 304 4.74 -4.83 10.20
CA MET A 304 3.38 -5.34 10.11
C MET A 304 2.84 -5.15 8.70
N LYS A 305 2.04 -6.11 8.26
CA LYS A 305 1.16 -5.98 7.11
C LYS A 305 0.03 -5.00 7.44
N PHE A 306 -0.52 -4.35 6.42
CA PHE A 306 -1.57 -3.33 6.64
C PHE A 306 -2.87 -3.95 7.15
N SER A 307 -3.18 -5.19 6.79
CA SER A 307 -4.30 -5.96 7.32
C SER A 307 -4.15 -6.24 8.82
N GLU A 308 -2.93 -6.45 9.32
CA GLU A 308 -2.63 -6.59 10.74
C GLU A 308 -2.85 -5.24 11.46
N VAL A 309 -2.38 -4.14 10.87
CA VAL A 309 -2.60 -2.77 11.39
C VAL A 309 -4.09 -2.40 11.38
N ALA A 310 -4.85 -2.81 10.35
CA ALA A 310 -6.28 -2.59 10.25
C ALA A 310 -7.03 -3.32 11.36
N MET A 311 -6.68 -4.59 11.58
CA MET A 311 -7.27 -5.40 12.64
C MET A 311 -6.94 -4.83 14.02
N LEU A 312 -5.68 -4.42 14.25
CA LEU A 312 -5.26 -3.76 15.49
C LEU A 312 -6.04 -2.45 15.71
N THR A 313 -6.19 -1.63 14.67
CA THR A 313 -6.92 -0.36 14.75
C THR A 313 -8.40 -0.59 15.07
N ALA A 314 -9.05 -1.54 14.38
CA ALA A 314 -10.45 -1.89 14.63
C ALA A 314 -10.64 -2.45 16.04
N ALA A 315 -9.76 -3.36 16.49
CA ALA A 315 -9.80 -3.93 17.83
C ALA A 315 -9.58 -2.87 18.92
N ALA A 316 -8.56 -2.03 18.79
CA ALA A 316 -8.24 -0.98 19.76
C ALA A 316 -9.35 0.08 19.86
N LYS A 317 -9.91 0.53 18.73
CA LYS A 317 -10.99 1.54 18.71
C LYS A 317 -12.34 1.00 19.18
N SER A 318 -12.51 -0.32 19.16
CA SER A 318 -13.70 -1.01 19.66
C SER A 318 -13.46 -1.71 21.00
N LEU A 319 -12.33 -1.50 21.66
CA LEU A 319 -12.10 -2.19 22.92
C LEU A 319 -13.00 -1.60 24.00
N ASN A 320 -13.94 -2.40 24.49
CA ASN A 320 -14.62 -2.13 25.74
C ASN A 320 -13.86 -2.83 26.86
N PHE A 321 -13.81 -2.20 28.03
CA PHE A 321 -13.26 -2.84 29.22
C PHE A 321 -14.13 -2.55 30.43
N LYS A 322 -14.13 -3.47 31.39
CA LYS A 322 -14.70 -3.26 32.72
C LYS A 322 -13.80 -3.90 33.77
N ILE A 323 -13.72 -3.26 34.92
CA ILE A 323 -13.05 -3.79 36.09
C ILE A 323 -14.11 -4.51 36.92
N VAL A 324 -13.85 -5.76 37.26
CA VAL A 324 -14.72 -6.59 38.08
C VAL A 324 -13.96 -6.93 39.36
N GLU A 325 -14.47 -6.46 40.49
CA GLU A 325 -14.01 -6.90 41.81
C GLU A 325 -14.59 -8.29 42.08
N LYS A 326 -13.70 -9.23 42.38
CA LYS A 326 -14.02 -10.53 42.95
C LYS A 326 -13.41 -10.59 44.35
N GLU A 327 -13.84 -11.55 45.17
CA GLU A 327 -13.53 -11.61 46.61
C GLU A 327 -12.05 -11.35 46.96
N ASP A 328 -11.10 -11.87 46.15
CA ASP A 328 -9.66 -11.70 46.35
C ASP A 328 -8.90 -11.19 45.11
N GLU A 329 -9.58 -10.79 44.03
CA GLU A 329 -8.91 -10.34 42.80
C GLU A 329 -9.63 -9.20 42.07
N LEU A 330 -8.85 -8.35 41.41
CA LEU A 330 -9.34 -7.39 40.41
C LEU A 330 -9.20 -8.03 39.03
N ALA A 331 -10.32 -8.31 38.37
CA ALA A 331 -10.34 -8.81 37.00
C ALA A 331 -10.59 -7.67 36.01
N LEU A 332 -9.77 -7.57 34.96
CA LEU A 332 -10.01 -6.70 33.81
C LEU A 332 -10.65 -7.53 32.69
N GLU A 333 -11.94 -7.33 32.45
CA GLU A 333 -12.63 -7.98 31.32
C GLU A 333 -12.56 -7.07 30.09
N LEU A 334 -12.16 -7.66 28.97
CA LEU A 334 -11.92 -7.00 27.70
C LEU A 334 -12.88 -7.56 26.65
N ASP A 335 -13.62 -6.70 25.97
CA ASP A 335 -14.57 -7.07 24.92
C ASP A 335 -14.24 -6.33 23.61
N SER A 336 -13.84 -7.11 22.59
CA SER A 336 -13.67 -6.61 21.24
C SER A 336 -14.27 -7.62 20.24
N PRO A 337 -15.07 -7.15 19.25
CA PRO A 337 -15.60 -8.02 18.20
C PRO A 337 -14.54 -8.40 17.15
N PHE A 338 -13.33 -7.83 17.23
CA PHE A 338 -12.27 -8.05 16.26
C PHE A 338 -11.12 -8.86 16.89
N PRO A 339 -10.85 -10.08 16.41
CA PRO A 339 -9.77 -10.90 16.95
C PRO A 339 -8.42 -10.27 16.57
N CYS A 340 -7.67 -9.79 17.56
CA CYS A 340 -6.36 -9.19 17.35
C CYS A 340 -5.33 -9.81 18.29
N GLN A 341 -4.38 -10.57 17.73
CA GLN A 341 -3.33 -11.24 18.50
C GLN A 341 -2.37 -10.27 19.20
N ASN A 342 -2.11 -9.12 18.58
CA ASN A 342 -1.13 -8.13 19.07
C ASN A 342 -1.81 -6.93 19.77
N LEU A 343 -3.03 -7.10 20.26
CA LEU A 343 -3.71 -6.04 21.00
C LEU A 343 -2.91 -5.71 22.26
N THR A 344 -2.37 -4.50 22.32
CA THR A 344 -1.57 -4.03 23.44
C THR A 344 -2.40 -3.11 24.32
N ILE A 345 -2.34 -3.31 25.64
CA ILE A 345 -3.06 -2.52 26.64
C ILE A 345 -2.06 -2.04 27.69
N SER A 346 -2.16 -0.76 28.04
CA SER A 346 -1.38 -0.16 29.12
C SER A 346 -2.32 0.48 30.13
N PHE A 347 -2.10 0.25 31.42
CA PHE A 347 -2.83 0.90 32.50
C PHE A 347 -1.87 1.44 33.54
N ARG A 348 -2.30 2.46 34.29
CA ARG A 348 -1.57 3.01 35.44
C ARG A 348 -2.32 2.63 36.71
N TYR A 349 -1.64 1.95 37.63
CA TYR A 349 -2.19 1.64 38.94
C TYR A 349 -1.76 2.72 39.94
N GLY A 350 -2.74 3.36 40.59
CA GLY A 350 -2.52 4.44 41.55
C GLY A 350 -2.52 4.02 43.02
N GLY A 351 -2.55 2.71 43.32
CA GLY A 351 -2.50 2.23 44.70
C GLY A 351 -1.11 2.39 45.30
N LYS A 352 -1.04 2.77 46.58
CA LYS A 352 0.19 2.58 47.37
C LYS A 352 0.32 1.08 47.64
N VAL A 353 1.39 0.46 47.15
CA VAL A 353 1.77 -0.92 47.49
C VAL A 353 2.10 -1.02 48.98
#